data_AF-A0A497T9R8-F1
#
_entry.id   AF-A0A497T9R8-F1
#
_cell.length_a   1.000
_cell.length_b   1.000
_cell.length_c   1.000
_cell.angle_alpha   90.00
_cell.angle_beta   90.00
_cell.angle_gamma   90.00
#
_symmetry.space_group_name_H-M   'P 1'
#
loop_
_entity.id
_entity.type
_entity.pdbx_description
1 polymer ?
#
loop_
_entity_poly.entity_id
_entity_poly.type
_entity_poly.pdbx_seq_one_letter_code
_entity_poly.pdbx_strand_id
1 'polypeptide(L)' 'MKYSKKVMDEFKHPKNLGEIKDPDGIGRVGSPVCGDIMWCYLKIGKKAGKEFIQDIKVRTFGCVANIATSS' A
#
# COMPACT_ATOMS: atom_id res chain seq x y z
N MET A 1 18.50 16.03 8.74
CA MET A 1 17.81 15.34 7.63
C MET A 1 16.31 15.35 7.95
N LYS A 2 15.43 15.70 6.99
CA LYS A 2 13.98 15.95 7.25
C LYS A 2 13.13 14.69 7.47
N TYR A 3 13.68 13.49 7.24
CA TYR A 3 13.00 12.22 7.44
C TYR A 3 13.63 11.43 8.59
N SER A 4 12.78 10.79 9.39
CA SER A 4 13.23 9.91 10.46
C SER A 4 13.87 8.65 9.87
N LYS A 5 14.72 7.99 10.66
CA LYS A 5 15.33 6.71 10.28
C LYS A 5 14.27 5.67 9.91
N LYS A 6 13.13 5.66 10.61
CA LYS A 6 12.00 4.76 10.33
C LYS A 6 11.39 5.03 8.95
N VAL A 7 11.12 6.29 8.60
CA VAL A 7 10.57 6.64 7.28
C VAL A 7 11.51 6.20 6.16
N MET A 8 12.82 6.43 6.34
CA MET A 8 13.80 6.03 5.34
C MET A 8 13.93 4.52 5.17
N ASP A 9 13.71 3.75 6.24
CA ASP A 9 13.74 2.28 6.19
C ASP A 9 12.52 1.71 5.47
N GLU A 10 11.31 2.16 5.84
CA GLU A 10 10.07 1.76 5.17
C GLU A 10 10.06 2.18 3.68
N PHE A 11 10.68 3.30 3.33
CA PHE A 11 10.84 3.71 1.92
C PHE A 11 11.79 2.77 1.14
N LYS A 12 12.89 2.33 1.77
CA LYS A 12 13.89 1.48 1.11
C LYS A 12 13.46 0.01 1.05
N HIS A 13 12.67 -0.44 2.01
CA HIS A 13 12.24 -1.82 2.16
C HIS A 13 10.72 -1.92 2.41
N PRO A 14 9.88 -1.43 1.48
CA PRO A 14 8.44 -1.42 1.68
C PRO A 14 7.88 -2.86 1.67
N LYS A 15 7.12 -3.23 2.69
CA LYS A 15 6.67 -4.62 2.90
C LYS A 15 5.52 -5.01 1.97
N ASN A 16 4.64 -4.05 1.70
CA ASN A 16 3.42 -4.29 0.95
C ASN A 16 3.45 -3.72 -0.47
N LEU A 17 4.62 -3.30 -0.98
CA LEU A 17 4.71 -2.78 -2.34
C LEU A 17 4.45 -3.89 -3.37
N GLY A 18 3.52 -3.65 -4.30
CA GLY A 18 3.24 -4.58 -5.40
C GLY A 18 1.78 -4.59 -5.83
N GLU A 19 1.39 -5.66 -6.50
CA GLU A 19 0.05 -5.90 -6.99
C GLU A 19 -0.37 -7.33 -6.67
N ILE A 20 -1.67 -7.54 -6.44
CA ILE A 20 -2.26 -8.88 -6.29
C ILE A 20 -2.93 -9.22 -7.63
N LYS A 21 -2.66 -10.41 -8.18
CA LYS A 21 -3.42 -10.93 -9.32
C LYS A 21 -4.81 -11.38 -8.85
N ASP A 22 -5.85 -11.05 -9.60
CA ASP A 22 -7.24 -11.36 -9.28
C ASP A 22 -7.63 -11.02 -7.82
N PRO A 23 -7.45 -9.75 -7.42
CA PRO A 23 -7.79 -9.30 -6.08
C PRO A 23 -9.31 -9.29 -5.91
N ASP A 24 -9.77 -9.49 -4.67
CA ASP A 24 -11.20 -9.42 -4.35
C ASP A 24 -11.68 -7.97 -4.20
N GLY A 25 -10.76 -7.03 -3.99
CA GLY A 25 -11.04 -5.60 -4.00
C GLY A 25 -9.85 -4.75 -4.45
N ILE A 26 -10.14 -3.68 -5.20
CA ILE A 26 -9.15 -2.68 -5.62
C ILE A 26 -9.69 -1.29 -5.30
N GLY A 27 -8.95 -0.52 -4.51
CA GLY A 27 -9.17 0.91 -4.32
C GLY A 27 -8.13 1.71 -5.10
N ARG A 28 -8.57 2.72 -5.86
CA ARG A 28 -7.66 3.66 -6.55
C ARG A 28 -7.98 5.08 -6.12
N VAL A 29 -6.96 5.82 -5.67
CA VAL A 29 -7.07 7.22 -5.27
C VAL A 29 -5.86 7.99 -5.81
N GLY A 30 -6.09 9.24 -6.20
CA GLY A 30 -5.00 10.14 -6.55
C GLY A 30 -5.28 11.56 -6.04
N SER A 31 -4.22 12.30 -5.75
CA SER A 31 -4.29 13.69 -5.29
C SER A 31 -3.76 14.62 -6.39
N PRO A 32 -4.59 15.49 -6.98
CA PRO A 32 -4.13 16.45 -7.99
C PRO A 32 -3.19 17.52 -7.41
N VAL A 33 -3.17 17.70 -6.08
CA VAL A 33 -2.36 18.72 -5.41
C VAL A 33 -0.88 18.33 -5.36
N CYS A 34 -0.58 17.04 -5.13
CA CYS A 34 0.79 16.53 -5.03
C CYS A 34 1.17 15.54 -6.14
N GLY A 35 0.21 15.13 -6.97
CA GLY A 35 0.43 14.16 -8.05
C GLY A 35 0.56 12.71 -7.58
N ASP A 36 0.36 12.43 -6.29
CA ASP A 36 0.42 11.06 -5.76
C ASP A 36 -0.75 10.24 -6.30
N ILE A 37 -0.47 9.02 -6.76
CA ILE A 37 -1.49 8.07 -7.22
C ILE A 37 -1.21 6.71 -6.56
N MET A 38 -2.24 6.14 -5.95
CA MET A 38 -2.17 4.90 -5.20
C MET A 38 -3.26 3.91 -5.63
N TRP A 39 -2.89 2.64 -5.69
CA TRP A 39 -3.76 1.48 -5.81
C TRP A 39 -3.56 0.60 -4.57
N CYS A 40 -4.64 0.24 -3.90
CA CYS A 40 -4.65 -0.71 -2.79
C CYS A 40 -5.42 -1.96 -3.25
N TYR A 41 -4.74 -3.10 -3.21
CA TYR A 41 -5.26 -4.40 -3.62
C TYR A 41 -5.50 -5.24 -2.37
N LEU A 42 -6.68 -5.85 -2.25
CA LEU A 42 -7.04 -6.71 -1.12
C LEU A 42 -7.40 -8.10 -1.62
N LYS A 43 -6.87 -9.11 -0.93
CA LYS A 43 -7.35 -10.49 -1.00
C LYS A 43 -8.06 -10.84 0.30
N ILE A 44 -9.28 -11.36 0.22
CA ILE A 44 -10.12 -11.66 1.36
C ILE A 44 -10.22 -13.18 1.52
N GLY A 45 -9.74 -13.67 2.66
CA GLY A 45 -9.88 -15.05 3.07
C GLY A 45 -11.10 -15.25 3.98
N LYS A 46 -11.52 -16.52 4.15
CA LYS A 46 -12.53 -16.92 5.13
C LYS A 46 -11.97 -17.94 6.09
N LYS A 47 -12.13 -17.72 7.39
CA LYS A 47 -11.74 -18.67 8.45
C LYS A 47 -12.81 -18.71 9.53
N ALA A 48 -13.29 -19.91 9.85
CA ALA A 48 -14.36 -20.13 10.83
C ALA A 48 -15.61 -19.23 10.61
N GLY A 49 -16.02 -19.08 9.35
CA GLY A 49 -17.20 -18.27 8.96
C GLY A 49 -16.99 -16.76 8.98
N LYS A 50 -15.78 -16.25 9.29
CA LYS A 50 -15.46 -14.82 9.29
C LYS A 50 -14.51 -14.47 8.15
N GLU A 51 -14.71 -13.30 7.55
CA GLU A 51 -13.82 -12.72 6.55
C GLU A 51 -12.61 -12.06 7.22
N PHE A 52 -11.45 -12.15 6.58
CA PHE A 52 -10.22 -11.48 7.01
C PHE A 52 -9.39 -11.06 5.80
N ILE A 53 -8.57 -10.02 5.96
CA ILE A 53 -7.60 -9.62 4.92
C ILE A 53 -6.49 -10.68 4.90
N GLN A 54 -6.48 -11.49 3.84
CA GLN A 54 -5.49 -12.53 3.63
C GLN A 54 -4.19 -11.96 3.10
N ASP A 55 -4.28 -11.01 2.18
CA ASP A 55 -3.12 -10.29 1.64
C ASP A 55 -3.53 -8.87 1.26
N ILE A 56 -2.57 -7.95 1.35
CA ILE A 56 -2.70 -6.56 0.94
C ILE A 56 -1.44 -6.16 0.19
N LYS A 57 -1.62 -5.55 -0.98
CA LYS A 57 -0.53 -4.90 -1.71
C LYS A 57 -0.92 -3.48 -2.07
N VAL A 58 0.07 -2.61 -2.10
CA VAL A 58 -0.08 -1.22 -2.51
C VAL A 58 0.87 -0.97 -3.67
N ARG A 59 0.34 -0.42 -4.75
CA ARG A 59 1.16 0.20 -5.81
C ARG A 59 0.95 1.69 -5.72
N THR A 60 2.02 2.45 -5.57
CA THR A 60 1.91 3.90 -5.42
C THR A 60 3.08 4.59 -6.13
N PHE A 61 2.79 5.72 -6.75
CA PHE A 61 3.80 6.62 -7.30
C PHE A 61 3.64 7.95 -6.59
N GLY A 62 4.75 8.48 -6.06
CA GLY A 62 4.66 9.67 -5.24
C GLY A 62 5.88 9.97 -4.40
N CYS A 63 5.68 10.81 -3.39
CA CYS A 63 6.74 11.23 -2.49
C CYS A 63 7.24 10.10 -1.55
N VAL A 64 8.44 10.26 -1.01
CA VAL A 64 9.06 9.32 -0.04
C VAL A 64 8.13 9.02 1.14
N ALA A 65 7.40 10.04 1.62
CA ALA A 65 6.46 9.88 2.73
C ALA A 65 5.25 9.01 2.36
N ASN A 66 4.71 9.15 1.15
CA ASN A 66 3.60 8.34 0.66
C ASN A 66 4.01 6.85 0.54
N ILE A 67 5.17 6.58 -0.06
CA ILE A 67 5.69 5.21 -0.20
C ILE A 67 5.95 4.58 1.17
N ALA A 68 6.59 5.31 2.10
CA ALA A 68 6.87 4.82 3.45
C ALA A 68 5.61 4.59 4.29
N THR A 69 4.54 5.37 4.07
CA THR A 69 3.27 5.21 4.79
C THR A 69 2.44 4.04 4.25
N SER A 70 2.65 3.69 2.98
CA SER A 70 1.97 2.58 2.31
C SER A 70 2.63 1.21 2.51
N SER A 71 3.79 1.17 3.18
CA SER A 71 4.52 -0.05 3.53
C SER A 71 3.81 -0.83 4.63
#